data_AF-A0A6I6IJN9-F1
#
_entry.id   AF-A0A6I6IJN9-F1
#
_cell.length_a   1.000
_cell.length_b   1.000
_cell.length_c   1.000
_cell.angle_alpha   90.00
_cell.angle_beta   90.00
_cell.angle_gamma   90.00
#
_symmetry.space_group_name_H-M   'P 1'
#
loop_
_entity.id
_entity.type
_entity.pdbx_description
1 polymer ?
#
loop_
_entity_poly.entity_id
_entity_poly.type
_entity_poly.pdbx_seq_one_letter_code
_entity_poly.pdbx_strand_id
1 'polypeptide(L)'
;MTPEDIGLIRHCLPDEMAFPYYADRESAWLLANLMPGDDTVTALKQGSAAKLLTRPVLRPLAAATGGALAQRDVLALAHADRAMAWDGLSRAAEAALEQLYGGDWLDFRLSLSSWGEGADWQWNQLSRKGGNLVLQLGFPSEHTALMGQYLPRESRKDFECAWHPVRQGGCPTLAWARLDVDLATGTALIEELQSDWLRILRRRIDVMAQHTPRARELKQRQTYEAKLRDRYDRLWPKAMLLAVLMLLRDELGCRDVYLHQPGPGAALKNIYGRHPPRSLYTTLPRSFCFEATRDVPHFLARNRILRKLARRPDPLFWRLAL
;
A
#
# COMPACT_ATOMS: atom_id res chain seq x y z
N MET A 1 15.31 9.21 6.32
CA MET A 1 16.51 8.56 5.75
C MET A 1 17.50 9.62 5.30
N THR A 2 18.79 9.30 5.17
CA THR A 2 19.73 10.19 4.47
C THR A 2 19.52 10.09 2.96
N PRO A 3 19.88 11.12 2.16
CA PRO A 3 19.88 11.01 0.70
C PRO A 3 20.75 9.86 0.19
N GLU A 4 21.86 9.58 0.87
CA GLU A 4 22.76 8.47 0.55
C GLU A 4 22.07 7.12 0.70
N ASP A 5 21.31 6.90 1.79
CA ASP A 5 20.53 5.66 1.98
C ASP A 5 19.50 5.46 0.86
N ILE A 6 18.81 6.54 0.47
CA ILE A 6 17.79 6.50 -0.59
C ILE A 6 18.44 6.19 -1.94
N GLY A 7 19.57 6.83 -2.23
CA GLY A 7 20.36 6.57 -3.45
C GLY A 7 20.83 5.12 -3.52
N LEU A 8 21.32 4.57 -2.41
CA LEU A 8 21.76 3.18 -2.34
C LEU A 8 20.61 2.19 -2.62
N ILE A 9 19.46 2.35 -1.96
CA ILE A 9 18.31 1.45 -2.18
C ILE A 9 17.85 1.51 -3.63
N ARG A 10 17.75 2.72 -4.21
CA ARG A 10 17.34 2.90 -5.60
C ARG A 10 18.33 2.34 -6.60
N HIS A 11 19.62 2.26 -6.24
CA HIS A 11 20.64 1.66 -7.09
C HIS A 11 20.62 0.12 -7.03
N CYS A 12 20.28 -0.46 -5.88
CA CYS A 12 20.26 -1.91 -5.69
C CYS A 12 18.98 -2.58 -6.23
N LEU A 13 17.88 -1.84 -6.33
CA LEU A 13 16.59 -2.36 -6.81
C LEU A 13 16.33 -1.99 -8.27
N PRO A 14 15.55 -2.79 -9.01
CA PRO A 14 15.16 -2.46 -10.38
C PRO A 14 14.40 -1.12 -10.47
N ASP A 15 14.62 -0.36 -11.54
CA ASP A 15 13.89 0.88 -11.83
C ASP A 15 12.37 0.67 -11.92
N GLU A 16 11.97 -0.48 -12.47
CA GLU A 16 10.59 -0.93 -12.52
C GLU A 16 10.50 -2.40 -12.07
N MET A 17 9.51 -2.69 -11.22
CA MET A 17 9.21 -4.04 -10.75
C MET A 17 7.78 -4.41 -11.14
N ALA A 18 7.58 -5.62 -11.66
CA ALA A 18 6.23 -6.14 -11.91
C ALA A 18 5.53 -6.42 -10.57
N PHE A 19 4.25 -6.06 -10.49
CA PHE A 19 3.43 -6.34 -9.32
C PHE A 19 2.04 -6.86 -9.73
N PRO A 20 1.96 -8.13 -10.19
CA PRO A 20 0.69 -8.77 -10.47
C PRO A 20 -0.14 -8.85 -9.19
N TYR A 21 -1.42 -8.52 -9.28
CA TYR A 21 -2.29 -8.46 -8.12
C TYR A 21 -3.65 -9.04 -8.45
N TYR A 22 -4.06 -10.03 -7.67
CA TYR A 22 -5.43 -10.54 -7.62
C TYR A 22 -6.08 -10.09 -6.32
N ALA A 23 -7.41 -10.01 -6.33
CA ALA A 23 -8.15 -9.54 -5.17
C ALA A 23 -7.86 -10.42 -3.94
N ASP A 24 -7.59 -9.78 -2.80
CA ASP A 24 -7.35 -10.43 -1.50
C ASP A 24 -5.99 -11.15 -1.38
N ARG A 25 -5.04 -10.93 -2.31
CA ARG A 25 -3.64 -11.38 -2.24
C ARG A 25 -2.97 -11.07 -0.90
N GLU A 26 -3.27 -9.91 -0.33
CA GLU A 26 -2.70 -9.46 0.94
C GLU A 26 -3.02 -10.39 2.10
N SER A 27 -4.14 -11.11 2.05
CA SER A 27 -4.56 -12.01 3.13
C SER A 27 -3.64 -13.21 3.23
N ALA A 28 -3.36 -13.85 2.08
CA ALA A 28 -2.44 -14.98 2.02
C ALA A 28 -1.02 -14.54 2.38
N TRP A 29 -0.53 -13.43 1.82
CA TRP A 29 0.82 -12.95 2.12
C TRP A 29 0.97 -12.59 3.61
N LEU A 30 0.02 -11.87 4.22
CA LEU A 30 0.08 -11.55 5.64
C LEU A 30 0.02 -12.79 6.51
N LEU A 31 -0.90 -13.73 6.23
CA LEU A 31 -1.04 -14.91 7.06
C LEU A 31 0.23 -15.78 6.99
N ALA A 32 0.77 -16.03 5.79
CA ALA A 32 1.99 -16.81 5.61
C ALA A 32 3.16 -16.25 6.45
N ASN A 33 3.21 -14.93 6.55
CA ASN A 33 4.26 -14.17 7.21
C ASN A 33 4.07 -14.01 8.72
N LEU A 34 2.83 -14.11 9.22
CA LEU A 34 2.51 -14.09 10.65
C LEU A 34 2.47 -15.50 11.27
N MET A 35 2.46 -16.54 10.45
CA MET A 35 2.55 -17.93 10.89
C MET A 35 3.99 -18.28 11.29
N PRO A 36 4.21 -18.91 12.47
CA PRO A 36 5.53 -19.42 12.86
C PRO A 36 5.91 -20.71 12.10
N GLY A 37 4.96 -21.33 11.42
CA GLY A 37 5.05 -22.61 10.71
C GLY A 37 3.65 -23.16 10.46
N ASP A 38 3.54 -24.47 10.21
CA ASP A 38 2.24 -25.16 10.17
C ASP A 38 1.53 -25.03 11.53
N ASP A 39 0.23 -24.73 11.51
CA ASP A 39 -0.54 -24.50 12.74
C ASP A 39 -2.00 -24.90 12.60
N THR A 40 -2.70 -25.06 13.72
CA THR A 40 -4.13 -25.34 13.74
C THR A 40 -4.95 -24.08 13.44
N VAL A 41 -6.05 -24.25 12.71
CA VAL A 41 -7.00 -23.16 12.46
C VAL A 41 -7.53 -22.57 13.76
N THR A 42 -7.68 -23.40 14.80
CA THR A 42 -8.10 -22.96 16.14
C THR A 42 -7.07 -22.03 16.81
N ALA A 43 -5.79 -22.37 16.77
CA ALA A 43 -4.73 -21.53 17.32
C ALA A 43 -4.60 -20.21 16.54
N LEU A 44 -4.61 -20.27 15.21
CA LEU A 44 -4.56 -19.08 14.35
C LEU A 44 -5.74 -18.12 14.59
N LYS A 45 -6.91 -18.64 14.96
CA LYS A 45 -8.08 -17.83 15.35
C LYS A 45 -7.93 -17.07 16.65
N GLN A 46 -6.97 -17.42 17.51
CA GLN A 46 -6.69 -16.69 18.75
C GLN A 46 -5.68 -15.54 18.54
N GLY A 47 -4.99 -15.50 17.40
CA GLY A 47 -3.99 -14.48 17.08
C GLY A 47 -4.54 -13.23 16.40
N SER A 48 -3.66 -12.25 16.20
CA SER A 48 -3.96 -10.99 15.49
C SER A 48 -4.36 -11.19 14.01
N ALA A 49 -3.96 -12.32 13.44
CA ALA A 49 -4.26 -12.75 12.08
C ALA A 49 -5.61 -13.47 11.90
N ALA A 50 -6.37 -13.71 12.97
CA ALA A 50 -7.62 -14.50 12.94
C ALA A 50 -8.61 -14.06 11.85
N LYS A 51 -8.75 -12.75 11.65
CA LYS A 51 -9.65 -12.16 10.64
C LYS A 51 -9.24 -12.49 9.19
N LEU A 52 -8.00 -12.90 8.94
CA LEU A 52 -7.54 -13.26 7.59
C LEU A 52 -8.14 -14.59 7.14
N LEU A 53 -8.38 -15.51 8.07
CA LEU A 53 -8.93 -16.86 7.81
C LEU A 53 -10.35 -16.84 7.25
N THR A 54 -11.09 -15.73 7.43
CA THR A 54 -12.46 -15.59 6.92
C THR A 54 -12.52 -14.87 5.58
N ARG A 55 -11.37 -14.45 5.04
CA ARG A 55 -11.28 -13.67 3.80
C ARG A 55 -11.33 -14.58 2.56
N PRO A 56 -11.80 -14.08 1.40
CA PRO A 56 -12.12 -14.90 0.23
C PRO A 56 -11.05 -15.90 -0.19
N VAL A 57 -9.76 -15.52 -0.16
CA VAL A 57 -8.66 -16.40 -0.59
C VAL A 57 -8.40 -17.52 0.42
N LEU A 58 -8.49 -17.21 1.71
CA LEU A 58 -8.09 -18.14 2.78
C LEU A 58 -9.25 -18.96 3.35
N ARG A 59 -10.48 -18.48 3.22
CA ARG A 59 -11.66 -19.14 3.79
C ARG A 59 -11.89 -20.53 3.21
N PRO A 60 -11.86 -20.76 1.88
CA PRO A 60 -12.00 -22.10 1.32
C PRO A 60 -10.90 -23.03 1.79
N LEU A 61 -9.65 -22.53 1.81
CA LEU A 61 -8.49 -23.29 2.29
C LEU A 61 -8.67 -23.71 3.75
N ALA A 62 -8.92 -22.75 4.65
CA ALA A 62 -9.09 -23.02 6.09
C ALA A 62 -10.28 -23.93 6.41
N ALA A 63 -11.31 -23.97 5.57
CA ALA A 63 -12.47 -24.85 5.74
C ALA A 63 -12.19 -26.29 5.28
N ALA A 64 -11.29 -26.48 4.32
CA ALA A 64 -11.05 -27.77 3.65
C ALA A 64 -9.89 -28.58 4.25
N THR A 65 -9.05 -27.99 5.11
CA THR A 65 -7.81 -28.62 5.59
C THR A 65 -7.95 -29.43 6.89
N GLY A 66 -9.18 -29.80 7.29
CA GLY A 66 -9.42 -30.69 8.44
C GLY A 66 -8.96 -30.14 9.80
N GLY A 67 -8.75 -28.83 9.91
CA GLY A 67 -8.40 -28.14 11.17
C GLY A 67 -6.92 -27.78 11.33
N ALA A 68 -6.04 -28.25 10.46
CA ALA A 68 -4.63 -27.85 10.39
C ALA A 68 -4.39 -27.07 9.10
N LEU A 69 -3.58 -26.01 9.12
CA LEU A 69 -3.25 -25.21 7.96
C LEU A 69 -1.73 -25.22 7.76
N ALA A 70 -1.29 -25.75 6.62
CA ALA A 70 0.13 -25.78 6.29
C ALA A 70 0.58 -24.40 5.80
N GLN A 71 1.71 -23.90 6.31
CA GLN A 71 2.24 -22.59 5.89
C GLN A 71 2.57 -22.59 4.39
N ARG A 72 3.03 -23.73 3.86
CA ARG A 72 3.32 -23.90 2.43
C ARG A 72 2.10 -23.63 1.54
N ASP A 73 0.91 -24.05 1.96
CA ASP A 73 -0.33 -23.87 1.19
C ASP A 73 -0.67 -22.37 1.12
N VAL A 74 -0.48 -21.67 2.23
CA VAL A 74 -0.71 -20.23 2.33
C VAL A 74 0.32 -19.45 1.50
N LEU A 75 1.60 -19.86 1.55
CA LEU A 75 2.69 -19.29 0.74
C LEU A 75 2.42 -19.47 -0.76
N ALA A 76 1.93 -20.64 -1.18
CA ALA A 76 1.60 -20.90 -2.57
C ALA A 76 0.55 -19.93 -3.10
N LEU A 77 -0.50 -19.65 -2.31
CA LEU A 77 -1.46 -18.61 -2.66
C LEU A 77 -0.77 -17.25 -2.73
N ALA A 78 -0.06 -16.82 -1.67
CA ALA A 78 0.60 -15.51 -1.58
C ALA A 78 1.53 -15.17 -2.77
N HIS A 79 2.18 -16.21 -3.30
CA HIS A 79 3.16 -16.15 -4.38
C HIS A 79 2.68 -16.83 -5.67
N ALA A 80 1.37 -16.90 -5.91
CA ALA A 80 0.80 -17.43 -7.15
C ALA A 80 1.28 -16.66 -8.40
N ASP A 81 1.81 -15.43 -8.25
CA ASP A 81 2.43 -14.66 -9.32
C ASP A 81 3.83 -15.18 -9.74
N ARG A 82 4.42 -16.09 -8.96
CA ARG A 82 5.76 -16.62 -9.21
C ARG A 82 5.65 -17.98 -9.90
N ALA A 83 6.47 -18.18 -10.93
CA ALA A 83 6.61 -19.47 -11.61
C ALA A 83 7.42 -20.46 -10.75
N MET A 84 6.81 -20.92 -9.66
CA MET A 84 7.39 -21.88 -8.73
C MET A 84 6.67 -23.22 -8.82
N ALA A 85 7.42 -24.32 -8.84
CA ALA A 85 6.86 -25.64 -8.64
C ALA A 85 6.52 -25.82 -7.16
N TRP A 86 5.25 -26.03 -6.86
CA TRP A 86 4.78 -26.28 -5.49
C TRP A 86 4.50 -27.77 -5.33
N ASP A 87 5.47 -28.51 -4.82
CA ASP A 87 5.31 -29.94 -4.53
C ASP A 87 4.62 -30.16 -3.17
N GLY A 88 3.73 -31.14 -3.11
CA GLY A 88 3.09 -31.57 -1.86
C GLY A 88 2.14 -30.52 -1.25
N LEU A 89 1.47 -29.74 -2.11
CA LEU A 89 0.33 -28.92 -1.70
C LEU A 89 -0.85 -29.81 -1.29
N SER A 90 -1.68 -29.30 -0.39
CA SER A 90 -2.98 -29.94 -0.17
C SER A 90 -3.89 -29.76 -1.38
N ARG A 91 -4.82 -30.69 -1.59
CA ARG A 91 -5.86 -30.57 -2.63
C ARG A 91 -6.67 -29.27 -2.52
N ALA A 92 -6.83 -28.77 -1.30
CA ALA A 92 -7.52 -27.51 -1.05
C ALA A 92 -6.71 -26.31 -1.57
N ALA A 93 -5.39 -26.32 -1.40
CA ALA A 93 -4.50 -25.30 -1.94
C ALA A 93 -4.42 -25.36 -3.47
N GLU A 94 -4.36 -26.55 -4.05
CA GLU A 94 -4.41 -26.75 -5.50
C GLU A 94 -5.70 -26.18 -6.11
N ALA A 95 -6.86 -26.53 -5.54
CA ALA A 95 -8.15 -26.00 -5.98
C ALA A 95 -8.25 -24.48 -5.81
N ALA A 96 -7.70 -23.94 -4.72
CA ALA A 96 -7.65 -22.49 -4.50
C ALA A 96 -6.75 -21.80 -5.55
N LEU A 97 -5.58 -22.36 -5.86
CA LEU A 97 -4.71 -21.85 -6.93
C LEU A 97 -5.40 -21.86 -8.29
N GLU A 98 -6.08 -22.95 -8.64
CA GLU A 98 -6.84 -23.04 -9.90
C GLU A 98 -7.90 -21.93 -10.00
N GLN A 99 -8.64 -21.68 -8.91
CA GLN A 99 -9.59 -20.56 -8.85
C GLN A 99 -8.91 -19.19 -9.00
N LEU A 100 -7.72 -19.01 -8.40
CA LEU A 100 -6.97 -17.77 -8.53
C LEU A 100 -6.49 -17.56 -9.97
N TYR A 101 -5.92 -18.59 -10.61
CA TYR A 101 -5.43 -18.51 -11.99
C TYR A 101 -6.56 -18.30 -13.00
N GLY A 102 -7.76 -18.82 -12.73
CA GLY A 102 -8.97 -18.52 -13.52
C GLY A 102 -9.62 -17.17 -13.20
N GLY A 103 -9.11 -16.44 -12.20
CA GLY A 103 -9.64 -15.18 -11.73
C GLY A 103 -9.13 -13.95 -12.49
N ASP A 104 -9.47 -12.78 -11.95
CA ASP A 104 -9.08 -11.48 -12.51
C ASP A 104 -7.78 -10.99 -11.86
N TRP A 105 -6.83 -10.58 -12.72
CA TRP A 105 -5.49 -10.14 -12.34
C TRP A 105 -5.19 -8.76 -12.90
N LEU A 106 -4.60 -7.91 -12.06
CA LEU A 106 -4.12 -6.58 -12.40
C LEU A 106 -2.60 -6.58 -12.48
N ASP A 107 -2.05 -6.17 -13.62
CA ASP A 107 -0.63 -6.12 -13.92
C ASP A 107 0.00 -4.77 -13.51
N PHE A 108 -0.15 -4.40 -12.23
CA PHE A 108 0.45 -3.16 -11.73
C PHE A 108 1.98 -3.15 -11.90
N ARG A 109 2.54 -1.94 -11.92
CA ARG A 109 3.99 -1.69 -11.97
C ARG A 109 4.42 -0.86 -10.79
N LEU A 110 5.52 -1.25 -10.15
CA LEU A 110 6.15 -0.48 -9.09
C LEU A 110 7.37 0.26 -9.62
N SER A 111 7.62 1.45 -9.10
CA SER A 111 8.87 2.18 -9.31
C SER A 111 9.25 2.96 -8.06
N LEU A 112 10.54 3.31 -7.97
CA LEU A 112 11.08 4.04 -6.83
C LEU A 112 11.42 5.49 -7.19
N SER A 113 11.23 6.38 -6.24
CA SER A 113 11.63 7.79 -6.31
C SER A 113 12.06 8.28 -4.92
N SER A 114 12.32 9.57 -4.78
CA SER A 114 12.66 10.21 -3.51
C SER A 114 11.75 11.40 -3.21
N TRP A 115 11.72 11.81 -1.94
CA TRP A 115 10.97 12.97 -1.48
C TRP A 115 11.71 13.73 -0.37
N GLY A 116 11.77 15.06 -0.52
CA GLY A 116 12.25 15.98 0.52
C GLY A 116 13.77 16.09 0.67
N GLU A 117 14.56 15.47 -0.23
CA GLU A 117 16.02 15.58 -0.23
C GLU A 117 16.47 17.04 -0.40
N GLY A 118 17.34 17.52 0.51
CA GLY A 118 17.99 18.83 0.40
C GLY A 118 17.12 20.07 0.68
N ALA A 119 15.87 19.88 1.13
CA ALA A 119 14.92 20.97 1.36
C ALA A 119 14.46 21.09 2.82
N ASP A 120 13.66 22.11 3.14
CA ASP A 120 13.06 22.25 4.47
C ASP A 120 12.11 21.07 4.74
N TRP A 121 12.53 20.20 5.66
CA TRP A 121 11.82 18.99 6.03
C TRP A 121 10.42 19.26 6.61
N GLN A 122 10.20 20.41 7.26
CA GLN A 122 8.88 20.78 7.80
C GLN A 122 7.92 21.19 6.70
N TRP A 123 8.43 21.90 5.69
CA TRP A 123 7.65 22.26 4.51
C TRP A 123 7.28 21.01 3.69
N ASN A 124 8.21 20.07 3.57
CA ASN A 124 8.00 18.78 2.90
C ASN A 124 7.22 17.76 3.72
N GLN A 125 6.66 18.17 4.87
CA GLN A 125 5.82 17.33 5.73
C GLN A 125 6.48 15.99 6.08
N LEU A 126 7.77 16.03 6.44
CA LEU A 126 8.54 14.89 6.91
C LEU A 126 8.45 14.78 8.43
N SER A 127 8.50 13.55 8.95
CA SER A 127 8.52 13.29 10.39
C SER A 127 9.86 13.64 11.07
N ARG A 128 10.95 13.67 10.29
CA ARG A 128 12.29 14.10 10.72
C ARG A 128 13.08 14.67 9.53
N LYS A 129 14.23 15.30 9.83
CA LYS A 129 15.20 15.75 8.81
C LYS A 129 15.71 14.58 7.96
N GLY A 130 15.96 14.84 6.68
CA GLY A 130 16.41 13.86 5.69
C GLY A 130 15.47 13.84 4.49
N GLY A 131 15.21 12.65 3.96
CA GLY A 131 14.17 12.39 2.95
C GLY A 131 13.44 11.08 3.20
N ASN A 132 12.49 10.78 2.31
CA ASN A 132 11.81 9.49 2.24
C ASN A 132 12.13 8.78 0.92
N LEU A 133 12.26 7.45 0.99
CA LEU A 133 12.09 6.60 -0.17
C LEU A 133 10.62 6.65 -0.59
N VAL A 134 10.34 6.77 -1.88
CA VAL A 134 8.98 6.75 -2.41
C VAL A 134 8.77 5.47 -3.21
N LEU A 135 7.77 4.68 -2.84
CA LEU A 135 7.25 3.61 -3.69
C LEU A 135 6.04 4.12 -4.46
N GLN A 136 6.04 3.97 -5.78
CA GLN A 136 4.95 4.38 -6.66
C GLN A 136 4.27 3.15 -7.25
N LEU A 137 2.95 3.09 -7.14
CA LEU A 137 2.10 2.10 -7.81
C LEU A 137 1.53 2.71 -9.08
N GLY A 138 2.03 2.25 -10.23
CA GLY A 138 1.48 2.59 -11.54
C GLY A 138 0.18 1.84 -11.83
N PHE A 139 -0.71 2.44 -12.61
CA PHE A 139 -1.91 1.76 -13.12
C PHE A 139 -1.58 0.46 -13.87
N PRO A 140 -2.49 -0.53 -13.86
CA PRO A 140 -2.37 -1.71 -14.70
C PRO A 140 -2.59 -1.33 -16.17
N SER A 141 -2.14 -2.18 -17.09
CA SER A 141 -2.14 -1.88 -18.53
C SER A 141 -3.54 -1.60 -19.09
N GLU A 142 -4.58 -2.27 -18.56
CA GLU A 142 -5.99 -2.07 -18.91
C GLU A 142 -6.47 -0.61 -18.73
N HIS A 143 -5.84 0.16 -17.83
CA HIS A 143 -6.19 1.57 -17.60
C HIS A 143 -5.91 2.44 -18.83
N THR A 144 -4.92 2.07 -19.64
CA THR A 144 -4.59 2.77 -20.89
C THR A 144 -5.77 2.77 -21.85
N ALA A 145 -6.48 1.64 -21.97
CA ALA A 145 -7.68 1.52 -22.78
C ALA A 145 -8.81 2.40 -22.22
N LEU A 146 -8.96 2.43 -20.89
CA LEU A 146 -9.97 3.27 -20.23
C LEU A 146 -9.71 4.77 -20.47
N MET A 147 -8.45 5.21 -20.40
CA MET A 147 -8.08 6.58 -20.75
C MET A 147 -8.41 6.89 -22.21
N GLY A 148 -7.99 6.02 -23.14
CA GLY A 148 -8.22 6.23 -24.58
C GLY A 148 -9.70 6.27 -24.98
N GLN A 149 -10.57 5.61 -24.21
CA GLN A 149 -12.01 5.61 -24.45
C GLN A 149 -12.70 6.92 -24.03
N TYR A 150 -12.24 7.56 -22.95
CA TYR A 150 -12.99 8.65 -22.30
C TYR A 150 -12.26 9.99 -22.25
N LEU A 151 -10.95 10.02 -22.48
CA LEU A 151 -10.13 11.20 -22.33
C LEU A 151 -9.41 11.56 -23.64
N PRO A 152 -9.18 12.85 -23.90
CA PRO A 152 -8.27 13.27 -24.95
C PRO A 152 -6.89 12.63 -24.83
N ARG A 153 -6.19 12.53 -25.97
CA ARG A 153 -4.75 12.23 -25.96
C ARG A 153 -4.05 13.30 -25.09
N GLU A 154 -3.05 12.87 -24.31
CA GLU A 154 -2.26 13.72 -23.40
C GLU A 154 -2.95 14.18 -22.11
N SER A 155 -4.16 13.71 -21.78
CA SER A 155 -4.82 14.04 -20.50
C SER A 155 -4.13 13.50 -19.25
N ARG A 156 -3.01 12.77 -19.35
CA ARG A 156 -2.24 12.28 -18.19
C ARG A 156 -1.87 13.41 -17.23
N LYS A 157 -1.34 14.51 -17.78
CA LYS A 157 -0.87 15.65 -16.99
C LYS A 157 -2.00 16.39 -16.27
N ASP A 158 -3.26 16.17 -16.66
CA ASP A 158 -4.40 16.74 -15.95
C ASP A 158 -4.54 16.22 -14.52
N PHE A 159 -4.06 15.00 -14.27
CA PHE A 159 -4.28 14.27 -13.02
C PHE A 159 -2.99 14.07 -12.20
N GLU A 160 -1.87 14.60 -12.70
CA GLU A 160 -0.58 14.56 -12.02
C GLU A 160 -0.34 15.88 -11.28
N CYS A 161 0.15 15.80 -10.04
CA CYS A 161 0.61 16.97 -9.30
C CYS A 161 2.13 17.07 -9.49
N ALA A 162 2.62 18.12 -10.15
CA ALA A 162 4.05 18.32 -10.43
C ALA A 162 4.92 18.37 -9.17
N TRP A 163 4.31 18.73 -8.04
CA TRP A 163 4.96 18.80 -6.73
C TRP A 163 4.85 17.50 -5.95
N HIS A 164 4.25 16.42 -6.49
CA HIS A 164 4.13 15.13 -5.81
C HIS A 164 4.90 14.04 -6.55
N PRO A 165 5.16 12.88 -5.92
CA PRO A 165 5.87 11.80 -6.58
C PRO A 165 5.05 11.17 -7.71
N VAL A 166 5.32 11.59 -8.94
CA VAL A 166 4.70 11.04 -10.16
C VAL A 166 5.71 10.26 -11.00
N ARG A 167 5.26 9.17 -11.63
CA ARG A 167 6.09 8.38 -12.54
C ARG A 167 6.39 9.22 -13.79
N GLN A 168 7.62 9.18 -14.29
CA GLN A 168 8.02 9.94 -15.48
C GLN A 168 7.74 9.19 -16.78
N GLY A 169 7.76 7.85 -16.75
CA GLY A 169 7.47 6.97 -17.89
C GLY A 169 6.39 5.94 -17.58
N GLY A 170 6.08 5.10 -18.58
CA GLY A 170 5.15 3.96 -18.46
C GLY A 170 3.72 4.36 -18.05
N CYS A 171 3.02 3.43 -17.39
CA CYS A 171 1.68 3.67 -16.84
C CYS A 171 1.66 4.85 -15.83
N PRO A 172 0.61 5.69 -15.80
CA PRO A 172 0.53 6.78 -14.83
C PRO A 172 0.49 6.28 -13.38
N THR A 173 0.85 7.14 -12.41
CA THR A 173 0.78 6.81 -10.99
C THR A 173 -0.67 6.73 -10.50
N LEU A 174 -1.10 5.55 -10.05
CA LEU A 174 -2.35 5.37 -9.33
C LEU A 174 -2.22 5.82 -7.87
N ALA A 175 -1.17 5.37 -7.20
CA ALA A 175 -0.91 5.66 -5.79
C ALA A 175 0.59 5.69 -5.48
N TRP A 176 0.95 6.22 -4.32
CA TRP A 176 2.32 6.21 -3.82
C TRP A 176 2.36 6.15 -2.30
N ALA A 177 3.51 5.72 -1.79
CA ALA A 177 3.84 5.70 -0.37
C ALA A 177 5.18 6.39 -0.10
N ARG A 178 5.26 7.14 1.00
CA ARG A 178 6.53 7.68 1.54
C ARG A 178 7.00 6.84 2.70
N LEU A 179 8.26 6.40 2.65
CA LEU A 179 8.88 5.46 3.59
C LEU A 179 10.11 6.10 4.24
N ASP A 180 10.21 5.99 5.56
CA ASP A 180 11.43 6.27 6.33
C ASP A 180 11.96 4.94 6.88
N VAL A 181 13.04 4.46 6.30
CA VAL A 181 13.59 3.12 6.54
C VAL A 181 14.89 3.23 7.32
N ASP A 182 15.02 2.43 8.36
CA ASP A 182 16.28 2.17 9.05
C ASP A 182 16.73 0.74 8.76
N LEU A 183 17.66 0.61 7.79
CA LEU A 183 18.20 -0.66 7.36
C LEU A 183 19.03 -1.34 8.46
N ALA A 184 19.61 -0.57 9.39
CA ALA A 184 20.47 -1.14 10.43
C ALA A 184 19.65 -1.91 11.48
N THR A 185 18.43 -1.46 11.77
CA THR A 185 17.55 -2.12 12.75
C THR A 185 16.42 -2.92 12.12
N GLY A 186 16.26 -2.87 10.79
CA GLY A 186 15.12 -3.48 10.10
C GLY A 186 13.78 -2.85 10.49
N THR A 187 13.78 -1.56 10.83
CA THR A 187 12.58 -0.81 11.23
C THR A 187 12.19 0.18 10.15
N ALA A 188 10.90 0.24 9.80
CA ALA A 188 10.40 1.19 8.81
C ALA A 188 9.20 1.96 9.32
N LEU A 189 9.04 3.20 8.86
CA LEU A 189 7.84 4.00 9.04
C LEU A 189 7.23 4.33 7.67
N ILE A 190 6.00 3.90 7.47
CA ILE A 190 5.14 4.37 6.39
C ILE A 190 4.63 5.76 6.82
N GLU A 191 5.20 6.81 6.25
CA GLU A 191 4.84 8.19 6.60
C GLU A 191 3.52 8.62 5.95
N GLU A 192 3.27 8.16 4.73
CA GLU A 192 2.10 8.53 3.96
C GLU A 192 1.74 7.49 2.90
N LEU A 193 0.42 7.32 2.70
CA LEU A 193 -0.21 6.62 1.58
C LEU A 193 -1.19 7.57 0.91
N GLN A 194 -1.12 7.70 -0.42
CA GLN A 194 -1.99 8.63 -1.16
C GLN A 194 -2.25 8.19 -2.60
N SER A 195 -3.40 8.61 -3.14
CA SER A 195 -3.71 8.59 -4.57
C SER A 195 -4.08 10.00 -5.03
N ASP A 196 -3.19 10.63 -5.79
CA ASP A 196 -3.45 11.96 -6.35
C ASP A 196 -4.42 11.91 -7.51
N TRP A 197 -4.29 10.89 -8.36
CA TRP A 197 -5.08 10.75 -9.57
C TRP A 197 -6.58 10.80 -9.29
N LEU A 198 -7.06 9.96 -8.37
CA LEU A 198 -8.47 9.90 -7.98
C LEU A 198 -8.94 11.21 -7.33
N ARG A 199 -8.09 11.81 -6.49
CA ARG A 199 -8.39 13.07 -5.80
C ARG A 199 -8.51 14.25 -6.76
N ILE A 200 -7.59 14.35 -7.73
CA ILE A 200 -7.54 15.44 -8.70
C ILE A 200 -8.65 15.28 -9.73
N LEU A 201 -8.92 14.06 -10.21
CA LEU A 201 -10.03 13.78 -11.12
C LEU A 201 -11.36 14.27 -10.54
N ARG A 202 -11.68 13.91 -9.30
CA ARG A 202 -12.91 14.35 -8.65
C ARG A 202 -12.98 15.86 -8.48
N ARG A 203 -11.89 16.49 -8.04
CA ARG A 203 -11.82 17.97 -7.94
C ARG A 203 -12.09 18.65 -9.29
N ARG A 204 -11.55 18.11 -10.38
CA ARG A 204 -11.80 18.64 -11.73
C ARG A 204 -13.26 18.47 -12.15
N ILE A 205 -13.85 17.31 -11.89
CA ILE A 205 -15.28 17.07 -12.14
C ILE A 205 -16.14 18.06 -11.35
N ASP A 206 -15.84 18.29 -10.07
CA ASP A 206 -16.56 19.25 -9.24
C ASP A 206 -16.47 20.67 -9.81
N VAL A 207 -15.27 21.11 -10.22
CA VAL A 207 -15.06 22.43 -10.84
C VAL A 207 -15.83 22.54 -12.17
N MET A 208 -15.77 21.52 -13.03
CA MET A 208 -16.49 21.52 -14.31
C MET A 208 -18.01 21.47 -14.13
N ALA A 209 -18.51 20.77 -13.11
CA ALA A 209 -19.93 20.74 -12.78
C ALA A 209 -20.43 22.13 -12.35
N GLN A 210 -19.59 22.94 -11.70
CA GLN A 210 -19.92 24.30 -11.29
C GLN A 210 -19.87 25.30 -12.45
N HIS A 211 -18.86 25.22 -13.32
CA HIS A 211 -18.59 26.26 -14.33
C HIS A 211 -19.12 25.90 -15.72
N THR A 212 -19.15 24.61 -16.07
CA THR A 212 -19.53 24.11 -17.40
C THR A 212 -20.43 22.86 -17.31
N PRO A 213 -21.58 22.92 -16.61
CA PRO A 213 -22.40 21.73 -16.29
C PRO A 213 -22.97 20.99 -17.52
N ARG A 214 -23.05 21.65 -18.68
CA ARG A 214 -23.58 21.08 -19.93
C ARG A 214 -22.49 20.57 -20.88
N ALA A 215 -21.21 20.67 -20.50
CA ALA A 215 -20.12 20.23 -21.35
C ALA A 215 -20.16 18.70 -21.55
N ARG A 216 -20.04 18.24 -22.80
CA ARG A 216 -19.89 16.81 -23.12
C ARG A 216 -18.71 16.18 -22.38
N GLU A 217 -17.63 16.95 -22.23
CA GLU A 217 -16.42 16.54 -21.51
C GLU A 217 -16.70 16.19 -20.04
N LEU A 218 -17.60 16.93 -19.37
CA LEU A 218 -17.98 16.61 -17.99
C LEU A 218 -18.60 15.21 -17.91
N LYS A 219 -19.53 14.88 -18.81
CA LYS A 219 -20.16 13.55 -18.86
C LYS A 219 -19.15 12.43 -19.13
N GLN A 220 -18.19 12.68 -20.02
CA GLN A 220 -17.11 11.73 -20.29
C GLN A 220 -16.24 11.50 -19.06
N ARG A 221 -15.80 12.57 -18.39
CA ARG A 221 -14.99 12.48 -17.16
C ARG A 221 -15.75 11.84 -16.00
N GLN A 222 -17.04 12.10 -15.83
CA GLN A 222 -17.88 11.42 -14.85
C GLN A 222 -17.99 9.92 -15.12
N THR A 223 -18.16 9.52 -16.38
CA THR A 223 -18.20 8.11 -16.76
C THR A 223 -16.86 7.43 -16.50
N TYR A 224 -15.76 8.10 -16.87
CA TYR A 224 -14.41 7.66 -16.58
C TYR A 224 -14.16 7.48 -15.08
N GLU A 225 -14.52 8.47 -14.25
CA GLU A 225 -14.42 8.38 -12.79
C GLU A 225 -15.24 7.19 -12.27
N ALA A 226 -16.48 7.02 -12.71
CA ALA A 226 -17.32 5.92 -12.25
C ALA A 226 -16.66 4.56 -12.51
N LYS A 227 -16.09 4.37 -13.72
CA LYS A 227 -15.34 3.15 -14.08
C LYS A 227 -14.07 2.97 -13.26
N LEU A 228 -13.32 4.05 -13.03
CA LEU A 228 -12.11 4.05 -12.19
C LEU A 228 -12.44 3.63 -10.75
N ARG A 229 -13.51 4.18 -10.18
CA ARG A 229 -13.92 3.90 -8.80
C ARG A 229 -14.43 2.47 -8.66
N ASP A 230 -15.26 2.01 -9.60
CA ASP A 230 -15.74 0.63 -9.63
C ASP A 230 -14.57 -0.36 -9.66
N ARG A 231 -13.57 -0.08 -10.51
CA ARG A 231 -12.41 -0.95 -10.68
C ARG A 231 -11.41 -0.89 -9.52
N TYR A 232 -11.06 0.30 -9.03
CA TYR A 232 -9.85 0.45 -8.20
C TYR A 232 -10.09 0.97 -6.78
N ASP A 233 -11.22 1.62 -6.44
CA ASP A 233 -11.35 2.31 -5.13
C ASP A 233 -11.14 1.37 -3.94
N ARG A 234 -11.61 0.12 -4.07
CA ARG A 234 -11.48 -0.89 -3.01
C ARG A 234 -10.15 -1.62 -3.08
N LEU A 235 -9.51 -1.68 -4.24
CA LEU A 235 -8.32 -2.49 -4.49
C LEU A 235 -7.03 -1.71 -4.24
N TRP A 236 -6.93 -0.48 -4.73
CA TRP A 236 -5.67 0.28 -4.69
C TRP A 236 -5.09 0.46 -3.28
N PRO A 237 -5.88 0.70 -2.20
CA PRO A 237 -5.28 0.90 -0.88
C PRO A 237 -4.60 -0.38 -0.37
N LYS A 238 -5.19 -1.53 -0.69
CA LYS A 238 -4.69 -2.86 -0.33
C LYS A 238 -3.48 -3.24 -1.18
N ALA A 239 -3.57 -3.05 -2.50
CA ALA A 239 -2.47 -3.27 -3.42
C ALA A 239 -1.25 -2.43 -3.05
N MET A 240 -1.45 -1.13 -2.77
CA MET A 240 -0.37 -0.22 -2.37
C MET A 240 0.26 -0.63 -1.03
N LEU A 241 -0.54 -0.93 0.00
CA LEU A 241 0.01 -1.33 1.30
C LEU A 241 0.69 -2.70 1.22
N LEU A 242 0.15 -3.66 0.48
CA LEU A 242 0.83 -4.93 0.22
C LEU A 242 2.17 -4.73 -0.48
N ALA A 243 2.21 -3.91 -1.55
CA ALA A 243 3.44 -3.60 -2.27
C ALA A 243 4.50 -2.97 -1.34
N VAL A 244 4.09 -2.08 -0.44
CA VAL A 244 4.98 -1.52 0.59
C VAL A 244 5.51 -2.60 1.52
N LEU A 245 4.65 -3.47 2.05
CA LEU A 245 5.09 -4.51 2.98
C LEU A 245 6.00 -5.54 2.32
N MET A 246 5.71 -5.93 1.07
CA MET A 246 6.57 -6.80 0.28
C MET A 246 7.94 -6.16 0.02
N LEU A 247 7.98 -4.90 -0.41
CA LEU A 247 9.24 -4.17 -0.57
C LEU A 247 10.03 -4.13 0.76
N LEU A 248 9.36 -3.74 1.84
CA LEU A 248 10.02 -3.61 3.14
C LEU A 248 10.56 -4.94 3.65
N ARG A 249 9.75 -6.01 3.63
CA ARG A 249 10.13 -7.33 4.17
C ARG A 249 11.05 -8.09 3.22
N ASP A 250 10.61 -8.28 1.98
CA ASP A 250 11.18 -9.26 1.06
C ASP A 250 12.44 -8.69 0.39
N GLU A 251 12.48 -7.38 0.12
CA GLU A 251 13.60 -6.73 -0.56
C GLU A 251 14.55 -5.98 0.41
N LEU A 252 14.00 -5.36 1.47
CA LEU A 252 14.79 -4.53 2.41
C LEU A 252 15.01 -5.15 3.79
N GLY A 253 14.49 -6.35 4.04
CA GLY A 253 14.67 -7.08 5.32
C GLY A 253 14.05 -6.41 6.55
N CYS A 254 13.17 -5.43 6.37
CA CYS A 254 12.49 -4.73 7.45
C CYS A 254 11.31 -5.54 7.99
N ARG A 255 11.33 -5.81 9.29
CA ARG A 255 10.33 -6.64 9.97
C ARG A 255 9.48 -5.89 10.99
N ASP A 256 9.91 -4.71 11.41
CA ASP A 256 9.15 -3.88 12.35
C ASP A 256 8.62 -2.64 11.63
N VAL A 257 7.35 -2.68 11.22
CA VAL A 257 6.75 -1.66 10.36
C VAL A 257 5.77 -0.82 11.15
N TYR A 258 6.01 0.49 11.15
CA TYR A 258 5.14 1.49 11.74
C TYR A 258 4.37 2.25 10.66
N LEU A 259 3.20 2.75 11.02
CA LEU A 259 2.40 3.68 10.21
C LEU A 259 1.77 4.72 11.13
N HIS A 260 1.69 5.96 10.66
CA HIS A 260 1.10 7.04 11.46
C HIS A 260 -0.38 6.82 11.82
N GLN A 261 -0.76 7.17 13.05
CA GLN A 261 -2.16 7.46 13.37
C GLN A 261 -2.56 8.83 12.80
N PRO A 262 -3.84 9.08 12.46
CA PRO A 262 -4.24 10.28 11.72
C PRO A 262 -3.86 11.60 12.41
N GLY A 263 -4.21 11.74 13.70
CA GLY A 263 -3.98 12.97 14.47
C GLY A 263 -2.51 13.19 14.81
N PRO A 264 -1.86 12.24 15.52
CA PRO A 264 -0.42 12.30 15.81
C PRO A 264 0.44 12.46 14.57
N GLY A 265 0.13 11.74 13.49
CA GLY A 265 0.85 11.83 12.22
C GLY A 265 0.71 13.19 11.55
N ALA A 266 -0.48 13.78 11.53
CA ALA A 266 -0.67 15.13 11.01
C ALA A 266 0.12 16.18 11.82
N ALA A 267 0.14 16.05 13.14
CA ALA A 267 0.92 16.93 14.01
C ALA A 267 2.43 16.76 13.79
N LEU A 268 2.91 15.52 13.63
CA LEU A 268 4.34 15.25 13.42
C LEU A 268 4.82 15.73 12.05
N LYS A 269 3.98 15.58 11.03
CA LYS A 269 4.24 16.01 9.64
C LYS A 269 3.85 17.47 9.37
N ASN A 270 3.53 18.24 10.40
CA ASN A 270 3.22 19.66 10.28
C ASN A 270 2.08 19.98 9.28
N ILE A 271 1.04 19.13 9.24
CA ILE A 271 -0.09 19.28 8.32
C ILE A 271 -1.16 20.17 8.95
N TYR A 272 -1.35 21.37 8.41
CA TYR A 272 -2.36 22.35 8.87
C TYR A 272 -3.61 22.43 7.99
N GLY A 273 -3.54 21.96 6.75
CA GLY A 273 -4.60 22.10 5.77
C GLY A 273 -5.46 20.85 5.64
N ARG A 274 -5.62 20.38 4.40
CA ARG A 274 -6.40 19.17 4.12
C ARG A 274 -5.64 17.93 4.61
N HIS A 275 -6.21 17.27 5.62
CA HIS A 275 -5.71 15.98 6.08
C HIS A 275 -5.96 14.87 5.06
N PRO A 276 -5.12 13.83 5.04
CA PRO A 276 -5.35 12.68 4.19
C PRO A 276 -6.58 11.88 4.65
N PRO A 277 -7.20 11.08 3.77
CA PRO A 277 -8.42 10.33 4.10
C PRO A 277 -8.23 9.45 5.35
N ARG A 278 -9.07 9.67 6.37
CA ARG A 278 -8.94 8.99 7.67
C ARG A 278 -8.97 7.45 7.55
N SER A 279 -9.73 6.90 6.60
CA SER A 279 -9.84 5.45 6.39
C SER A 279 -8.50 4.78 6.07
N LEU A 280 -7.60 5.44 5.32
CA LEU A 280 -6.25 4.94 5.00
C LEU A 280 -5.36 4.80 6.24
N TYR A 281 -5.64 5.58 7.28
CA TYR A 281 -4.86 5.62 8.53
C TYR A 281 -5.64 5.04 9.71
N THR A 282 -6.73 4.31 9.47
CA THR A 282 -7.55 3.70 10.53
C THR A 282 -8.09 2.33 10.14
N THR A 283 -8.84 2.24 9.04
CA THR A 283 -9.47 0.99 8.60
C THR A 283 -8.47 0.11 7.88
N LEU A 284 -7.70 0.68 6.96
CA LEU A 284 -6.71 -0.06 6.19
C LEU A 284 -5.66 -0.75 7.07
N PRO A 285 -4.99 -0.09 8.05
CA PRO A 285 -3.95 -0.74 8.85
C PRO A 285 -4.52 -1.88 9.69
N ARG A 286 -5.71 -1.68 10.27
CA ARG A 286 -6.42 -2.74 10.99
C ARG A 286 -6.72 -3.95 10.10
N SER A 287 -7.08 -3.75 8.84
CA SER A 287 -7.32 -4.87 7.92
C SER A 287 -6.03 -5.66 7.57
N PHE A 288 -4.87 -5.02 7.77
CA PHE A 288 -3.53 -5.59 7.60
C PHE A 288 -2.88 -6.07 8.91
N CYS A 289 -3.67 -6.27 9.96
CA CYS A 289 -3.18 -6.75 11.26
C CYS A 289 -2.25 -5.79 12.01
N PHE A 290 -2.18 -4.52 11.62
CA PHE A 290 -1.52 -3.54 12.46
C PHE A 290 -2.27 -3.33 13.77
N GLU A 291 -1.51 -3.19 14.84
CA GLU A 291 -2.00 -2.90 16.19
C GLU A 291 -1.69 -1.45 16.56
N ALA A 292 -2.60 -0.82 17.30
CA ALA A 292 -2.37 0.54 17.76
C ALA A 292 -1.32 0.51 18.89
N THR A 293 -0.28 1.31 18.79
CA THR A 293 0.82 1.34 19.77
C THR A 293 1.21 2.75 20.18
N ARG A 294 1.80 2.84 21.38
CA ARG A 294 2.53 4.02 21.88
C ARG A 294 4.04 3.88 21.68
N ASP A 295 4.51 2.71 21.26
CA ASP A 295 5.90 2.49 20.89
C ASP A 295 6.29 3.42 19.75
N VAL A 296 7.52 3.90 19.81
CA VAL A 296 8.05 4.91 18.91
C VAL A 296 9.18 4.28 18.11
N PRO A 297 9.20 4.43 16.77
CA PRO A 297 10.37 4.07 15.98
C PRO A 297 11.62 4.73 16.55
N HIS A 298 12.65 3.96 16.84
CA HIS A 298 13.80 4.46 17.61
C HIS A 298 14.47 5.69 16.96
N PHE A 299 14.51 5.76 15.62
CA PHE A 299 15.02 6.91 14.86
C PHE A 299 14.17 8.20 15.01
N LEU A 300 12.96 8.11 15.57
CA LEU A 300 12.12 9.26 15.94
C LEU A 300 12.16 9.61 17.43
N ALA A 301 12.84 8.83 18.29
CA ALA A 301 12.81 8.99 19.74
C ALA A 301 13.24 10.39 20.23
N ARG A 302 14.11 11.08 19.48
CA ARG A 302 14.60 12.43 19.82
C ARG A 302 13.66 13.56 19.38
N ASN A 303 12.60 13.27 18.62
CA ASN A 303 11.68 14.28 18.09
C ASN A 303 10.91 14.98 19.22
N ARG A 304 10.96 16.32 19.25
CA ARG A 304 10.35 17.16 20.31
C ARG A 304 8.82 17.12 20.29
N ILE A 305 8.21 17.16 19.10
CA ILE A 305 6.76 17.10 18.92
C ILE A 305 6.26 15.75 19.43
N LEU A 306 6.96 14.68 19.05
CA LEU A 306 6.63 13.34 19.47
C LEU A 306 6.73 13.15 20.99
N ARG A 307 7.77 13.70 21.64
CA ARG A 307 7.85 13.72 23.12
C ARG A 307 6.69 14.43 23.79
N LYS A 308 6.13 15.48 23.17
CA LYS A 308 4.91 16.15 23.66
C LYS A 308 3.68 15.28 23.45
N LEU A 309 3.55 14.65 22.29
CA LEU A 309 2.42 13.75 21.97
C LEU A 309 2.41 12.50 22.85
N ALA A 310 3.59 11.93 23.17
CA ALA A 310 3.73 10.74 24.01
C ALA A 310 3.22 10.93 25.45
N ARG A 311 3.03 12.19 25.91
CA ARG A 311 2.41 12.50 27.20
C ARG A 311 0.90 12.22 27.21
N ARG A 312 0.27 12.11 26.03
CA ARG A 312 -1.15 11.74 25.90
C ARG A 312 -1.30 10.22 25.97
N PRO A 313 -2.45 9.71 26.43
CA PRO A 313 -2.70 8.27 26.51
C PRO A 313 -2.95 7.64 25.14
N ASP A 314 -3.26 8.44 24.12
CA ASP A 314 -3.63 7.96 22.78
C ASP A 314 -2.45 7.23 22.08
N PRO A 315 -2.73 6.16 21.33
CA PRO A 315 -1.75 5.56 20.42
C PRO A 315 -1.20 6.58 19.43
N LEU A 316 0.10 6.50 19.16
CA LEU A 316 0.80 7.38 18.22
C LEU A 316 0.92 6.76 16.83
N PHE A 317 1.05 5.42 16.80
CA PHE A 317 1.30 4.66 15.58
C PHE A 317 0.39 3.44 15.50
N TRP A 318 0.35 2.89 14.30
CA TRP A 318 0.06 1.50 13.99
C TRP A 318 1.40 0.77 13.92
N ARG A 319 1.51 -0.45 14.45
CA ARG A 319 2.69 -1.31 14.36
C ARG A 319 2.32 -2.69 13.86
N LEU A 320 3.14 -3.24 12.98
CA LEU A 320 3.06 -4.60 12.46
C LEU A 320 4.45 -5.24 12.57
N ALA A 321 4.53 -6.34 13.33
CA ALA A 321 5.71 -7.19 13.38
C ALA A 321 5.53 -8.33 12.37
N LEU A 322 6.54 -8.54 11.51
CA LEU A 322 6.56 -9.47 10.38
C LEU A 322 7.60 -10.58 10.57
#